data_AF-X0L0Q1-F1
#
_entry.id   AF-X0L0Q1-F1
#
_cell.length_a   1.000
_cell.length_b   1.000
_cell.length_c   1.000
_cell.angle_alpha   90.00
_cell.angle_beta   90.00
_cell.angle_gamma   90.00
#
_symmetry.space_group_name_H-M   'P 1'
#
loop_
_entity.id
_entity.type
_entity.pdbx_description
1 polymer ?
#
loop_
_entity_poly.entity_id
_entity_poly.type
_entity_poly.pdbx_seq_one_letter_code
_entity_poly.pdbx_strand_id
1 'polypeptide(L)'
;MERLLAEETYLEQGVEAMNWMVEEAIFRFKVSVKPNFHCDQDIKKQFYIPRLRDNEKKGFKEACVHVDRSEIEEMFTKQLDAIFEIIKSQLNDARGLGYKVEKIVLIGGFGRSRFLIDFLKERVAKYSQEGGSPVALLPLEESTRIPDIVSSGAVLLAMNQPPVTKAKGASSFDQ
;
A
#
# COMPACT_ATOMS: atom_id res chain seq x y z
N MET A 1 -3.33 0.08 -16.95
CA MET A 1 -4.58 0.67 -17.49
C MET A 1 -4.28 1.72 -18.55
N GLU A 2 -3.48 2.75 -18.26
CA GLU A 2 -3.06 3.75 -19.28
C GLU A 2 -2.47 3.10 -20.55
N ARG A 3 -1.50 2.21 -20.41
CA ARG A 3 -0.94 1.44 -21.54
C ARG A 3 -1.99 0.62 -22.30
N LEU A 4 -3.01 0.11 -21.61
CA LEU A 4 -4.06 -0.74 -22.18
C LEU A 4 -5.02 0.09 -23.07
N LEU A 5 -5.27 1.34 -22.66
CA LEU A 5 -6.15 2.30 -23.32
C LEU A 5 -5.43 3.22 -24.31
N ALA A 6 -4.10 3.19 -24.37
CA ALA A 6 -3.29 4.12 -25.16
C ALA A 6 -3.61 4.14 -26.67
N GLU A 7 -4.10 3.03 -27.21
CA GLU A 7 -4.48 2.92 -28.63
C GLU A 7 -5.95 3.31 -28.89
N GLU A 8 -6.74 3.56 -27.83
CA GLU A 8 -8.17 3.83 -27.90
C GLU A 8 -8.43 5.35 -28.05
N THR A 9 -7.84 5.95 -29.10
CA THR A 9 -7.83 7.43 -29.33
C THR A 9 -9.23 8.05 -29.46
N TYR A 10 -10.27 7.25 -29.74
CA TYR A 10 -11.66 7.71 -29.77
C TYR A 10 -12.22 8.09 -28.39
N LEU A 11 -11.56 7.66 -27.29
CA LEU A 11 -11.94 8.03 -25.92
C LEU A 11 -11.62 9.51 -25.61
N GLU A 12 -10.73 10.14 -26.37
CA GLU A 12 -10.39 11.56 -26.21
C GLU A 12 -11.44 12.51 -26.80
N GLN A 13 -12.36 11.99 -27.62
CA GLN A 13 -13.38 12.76 -28.34
C GLN A 13 -14.66 12.99 -27.49
N GLY A 14 -14.56 13.02 -26.16
CA GLY A 14 -15.69 13.06 -25.22
C GLY A 14 -15.72 14.29 -24.32
N VAL A 15 -16.88 14.51 -23.69
CA VAL A 15 -17.04 15.53 -22.64
C VAL A 15 -16.24 15.17 -21.39
N GLU A 16 -16.10 13.87 -21.11
CA GLU A 16 -15.20 13.33 -20.10
C GLU A 16 -13.86 12.95 -20.74
N ALA A 17 -12.76 13.47 -20.19
CA ALA A 17 -11.42 13.13 -20.66
C ALA A 17 -11.01 11.71 -20.22
N MET A 18 -10.25 11.00 -21.05
CA MET A 18 -9.68 9.68 -20.73
C MET A 18 -8.99 9.64 -19.35
N ASN A 19 -8.32 10.72 -18.96
CA ASN A 19 -7.66 10.83 -17.66
C ASN A 19 -8.63 10.65 -16.48
N TRP A 20 -9.82 11.27 -16.54
CA TRP A 20 -10.83 11.14 -15.48
C TRP A 20 -11.29 9.69 -15.31
N MET A 21 -11.53 8.98 -16.43
CA MET A 21 -11.96 7.59 -16.40
C MET A 21 -10.89 6.66 -15.81
N VAL A 22 -9.63 6.91 -16.18
CA VAL A 22 -8.47 6.19 -15.61
C VAL A 22 -8.33 6.48 -14.13
N GLU A 23 -8.47 7.74 -13.70
CA GLU A 23 -8.41 8.12 -12.29
C GLU A 23 -9.51 7.44 -11.45
N GLU A 24 -10.74 7.41 -11.94
CA GLU A 24 -11.86 6.73 -11.27
C GLU A 24 -11.63 5.22 -11.19
N ALA A 25 -11.14 4.59 -12.25
CA ALA A 25 -10.81 3.17 -12.23
C ALA A 25 -9.65 2.86 -11.25
N ILE A 26 -8.63 3.72 -11.19
CA ILE A 26 -7.55 3.65 -10.20
C ILE A 26 -8.09 3.83 -8.79
N PHE A 27 -9.01 4.77 -8.57
CA PHE A 27 -9.64 5.01 -7.28
C PHE A 27 -10.41 3.77 -6.81
N ARG A 28 -11.26 3.20 -7.67
CA ARG A 28 -11.97 1.93 -7.40
C ARG A 28 -11.01 0.79 -7.09
N PHE A 29 -9.92 0.66 -7.84
CA PHE A 29 -8.89 -0.32 -7.55
C PHE A 29 -8.29 -0.12 -6.17
N LYS A 30 -7.89 1.11 -5.83
CA LYS A 30 -7.26 1.45 -4.54
C LYS A 30 -8.19 1.21 -3.35
N VAL A 31 -9.47 1.53 -3.47
CA VAL A 31 -10.44 1.47 -2.35
C VAL A 31 -11.07 0.10 -2.20
N SER A 32 -11.37 -0.60 -3.30
CA SER A 32 -12.14 -1.85 -3.26
C SER A 32 -11.26 -3.07 -3.52
N VAL A 33 -10.44 -3.04 -4.56
CA VAL A 33 -9.71 -4.23 -5.01
C VAL A 33 -8.49 -4.49 -4.14
N LYS A 34 -7.60 -3.50 -4.00
CA LYS A 34 -6.33 -3.61 -3.29
C LYS A 34 -6.42 -4.07 -1.82
N PRO A 35 -7.31 -3.54 -0.97
CA PRO A 35 -7.40 -3.98 0.41
C PRO A 35 -8.10 -5.33 0.58
N ASN A 36 -9.00 -5.70 -0.34
CA ASN A 36 -9.86 -6.90 -0.21
C ASN A 36 -9.49 -8.03 -1.17
N PHE A 37 -8.34 -7.95 -1.84
CA PHE A 37 -7.89 -9.02 -2.73
C PHE A 37 -7.42 -10.23 -1.94
N HIS A 38 -7.90 -11.42 -2.32
CA HIS A 38 -7.56 -12.71 -1.72
C HIS A 38 -7.37 -13.76 -2.82
N CYS A 39 -6.39 -14.68 -2.65
CA CYS A 39 -6.11 -15.75 -3.60
C CYS A 39 -7.31 -16.69 -3.82
N ASP A 40 -8.17 -16.86 -2.81
CA ASP A 40 -9.22 -17.87 -2.83
C ASP A 40 -10.52 -17.39 -3.48
N GLN A 41 -10.55 -16.18 -4.02
CA GLN A 41 -11.74 -15.62 -4.67
C GLN A 41 -11.59 -15.69 -6.20
N ASP A 42 -12.52 -16.37 -6.87
CA ASP A 42 -12.67 -16.30 -8.32
C ASP A 42 -13.27 -14.94 -8.71
N ILE A 43 -12.42 -13.90 -8.67
CA ILE A 43 -12.84 -12.54 -8.92
C ILE A 43 -12.48 -12.16 -10.36
N LYS A 44 -13.50 -12.04 -11.20
CA LYS A 44 -13.42 -11.17 -12.39
C LYS A 44 -13.73 -9.75 -11.95
N LYS A 45 -12.74 -8.86 -12.00
CA LYS A 45 -12.97 -7.43 -11.72
C LYS A 45 -13.28 -6.72 -13.02
N GLN A 46 -14.34 -5.92 -13.00
CA GLN A 46 -14.78 -5.11 -14.13
C GLN A 46 -14.58 -3.64 -13.78
N PHE A 47 -13.92 -2.91 -14.67
CA PHE A 47 -13.77 -1.46 -14.57
C PHE A 47 -14.54 -0.82 -15.70
N TYR A 48 -15.65 -0.16 -15.37
CA TYR A 48 -16.46 0.55 -16.34
C TYR A 48 -15.70 1.76 -16.90
N ILE A 49 -15.66 1.84 -18.22
CA ILE A 49 -15.07 2.94 -18.98
C ILE A 49 -16.08 3.37 -20.05
N PRO A 50 -16.72 4.54 -19.89
CA PRO A 50 -17.68 5.05 -20.86
C PRO A 50 -17.14 5.00 -22.29
N ARG A 51 -17.98 4.55 -23.22
CA ARG A 51 -17.69 4.47 -24.67
C ARG A 51 -16.57 3.50 -25.07
N LEU A 52 -16.00 2.74 -24.13
CA LEU A 52 -15.02 1.70 -24.44
C LEU A 52 -15.66 0.67 -25.38
N ARG A 53 -15.03 0.46 -26.54
CA ARG A 53 -15.47 -0.51 -27.52
C ARG A 53 -14.96 -1.90 -27.14
N ASP A 54 -15.76 -2.90 -27.48
CA ASP A 54 -15.40 -4.29 -27.25
C ASP A 54 -14.12 -4.66 -28.02
N ASN A 55 -13.24 -5.38 -27.34
CA ASN A 55 -11.95 -5.85 -27.83
C ASN A 55 -11.52 -7.04 -26.98
N GLU A 56 -11.85 -8.25 -27.45
CA GLU A 56 -11.57 -9.49 -26.72
C GLU A 56 -10.08 -9.67 -26.42
N LYS A 57 -9.18 -9.22 -27.31
CA LYS A 57 -7.72 -9.33 -27.10
C LYS A 57 -7.22 -8.49 -25.92
N LYS A 58 -7.95 -7.44 -25.56
CA LYS A 58 -7.61 -6.55 -24.43
C LYS A 58 -8.53 -6.76 -23.22
N GLY A 59 -9.42 -7.75 -23.27
CA GLY A 59 -10.43 -7.98 -22.23
C GLY A 59 -11.52 -6.90 -22.17
N PHE A 60 -11.76 -6.17 -23.25
CA PHE A 60 -12.80 -5.14 -23.29
C PHE A 60 -14.13 -5.73 -23.71
N LYS A 61 -15.15 -5.57 -22.88
CA LYS A 61 -16.51 -6.02 -23.17
C LYS A 61 -17.53 -5.21 -22.38
N GLU A 62 -18.63 -4.81 -23.03
CA GLU A 62 -19.75 -4.10 -22.39
C GLU A 62 -19.30 -2.79 -21.73
N ALA A 63 -18.45 -2.04 -22.42
CA ALA A 63 -17.82 -0.82 -21.90
C ALA A 63 -17.04 -1.04 -20.59
N CYS A 64 -16.53 -2.26 -20.35
CA CYS A 64 -15.73 -2.59 -19.19
C CYS A 64 -14.39 -3.19 -19.60
N VAL A 65 -13.35 -2.89 -18.82
CA VAL A 65 -12.11 -3.68 -18.81
C VAL A 65 -12.30 -4.82 -17.82
N HIS A 66 -12.26 -6.05 -18.31
CA HIS A 66 -12.30 -7.26 -17.49
C HIS A 66 -10.86 -7.64 -17.16
N VAL A 67 -10.55 -7.66 -15.87
CA VAL A 67 -9.25 -8.04 -15.35
C VAL A 67 -9.43 -9.35 -14.60
N ASP A 68 -8.74 -10.37 -15.08
CA ASP A 68 -8.78 -11.70 -14.48
C ASP A 68 -7.90 -11.76 -13.22
N ARG A 69 -8.20 -12.73 -12.36
CA ARG A 69 -7.46 -12.94 -11.11
C ARG A 69 -5.95 -13.01 -11.33
N SER A 70 -5.49 -13.77 -12.31
CA SER A 70 -4.06 -13.96 -12.59
C SER A 70 -3.35 -12.65 -12.92
N GLU A 71 -4.00 -11.76 -13.65
CA GLU A 71 -3.44 -10.43 -13.96
C GLU A 71 -3.33 -9.58 -12.70
N ILE A 72 -4.35 -9.61 -11.84
CA ILE A 72 -4.32 -8.93 -10.55
C ILE A 72 -3.19 -9.50 -9.67
N GLU A 73 -3.04 -10.83 -9.60
CA GLU A 73 -1.98 -11.49 -8.84
C GLU A 73 -0.59 -11.10 -9.34
N GLU A 74 -0.38 -11.08 -10.67
CA GLU A 74 0.90 -10.66 -11.24
C GLU A 74 1.22 -9.19 -10.89
N MET A 75 0.20 -8.32 -10.92
CA MET A 75 0.30 -6.92 -10.52
C MET A 75 0.59 -6.70 -9.04
N PHE A 76 0.29 -7.67 -8.17
CA PHE A 76 0.67 -7.59 -6.77
C PHE A 76 2.02 -8.26 -6.50
N THR A 77 2.28 -9.43 -7.09
CA THR A 77 3.43 -10.28 -6.77
C THR A 77 4.76 -9.54 -6.96
N LYS A 78 4.94 -8.83 -8.09
CA LYS A 78 6.19 -8.07 -8.35
C LYS A 78 6.47 -7.02 -7.27
N GLN A 79 5.41 -6.43 -6.72
CA GLN A 79 5.44 -5.35 -5.74
C GLN A 79 5.65 -5.94 -4.34
N LEU A 80 5.05 -7.11 -4.07
CA LEU A 80 5.24 -7.84 -2.83
C LEU A 80 6.69 -8.31 -2.65
N ASP A 81 7.32 -8.82 -3.71
CA ASP A 81 8.73 -9.20 -3.68
C ASP A 81 9.63 -8.00 -3.34
N ALA A 82 9.40 -6.86 -4.00
CA ALA A 82 10.15 -5.63 -3.72
C ALA A 82 9.95 -5.16 -2.27
N ILE A 83 8.74 -5.26 -1.72
CA ILE A 83 8.46 -4.93 -0.32
C ILE A 83 9.23 -5.85 0.62
N PHE A 84 9.27 -7.15 0.33
CA PHE A 84 10.00 -8.10 1.16
C PHE A 84 11.51 -7.84 1.13
N GLU A 85 12.09 -7.50 -0.02
CA GLU A 85 13.52 -7.15 -0.08
C GLU A 85 13.86 -5.91 0.76
N ILE A 86 12.96 -4.92 0.81
CA ILE A 86 13.12 -3.76 1.72
C ILE A 86 13.12 -4.21 3.18
N ILE A 87 12.14 -5.04 3.58
CA ILE A 87 12.04 -5.59 4.95
C ILE A 87 13.31 -6.38 5.28
N LYS A 88 13.76 -7.25 4.38
CA LYS A 88 14.95 -8.07 4.55
C LYS A 88 16.21 -7.22 4.72
N SER A 89 16.39 -6.17 3.92
CA SER A 89 17.49 -5.22 4.08
C SER A 89 17.48 -4.60 5.47
N GLN A 90 16.33 -4.08 5.92
CA GLN A 90 16.21 -3.46 7.24
C GLN A 90 16.52 -4.44 8.39
N LEU A 91 16.11 -5.70 8.26
CA LEU A 91 16.42 -6.74 9.25
C LEU A 91 17.92 -7.07 9.27
N ASN A 92 18.56 -7.12 8.11
CA ASN A 92 20.00 -7.36 7.98
C ASN A 92 20.81 -6.18 8.55
N ASP A 93 20.41 -4.95 8.26
CA ASP A 93 21.06 -3.73 8.76
C ASP A 93 20.96 -3.68 10.30
N ALA A 94 19.77 -3.94 10.85
CA ALA A 94 19.57 -4.01 12.29
C ALA A 94 20.46 -5.09 12.94
N ARG A 95 20.56 -6.28 12.32
CA ARG A 95 21.43 -7.36 12.78
C ARG A 95 22.91 -6.96 12.72
N GLY A 96 23.33 -6.29 11.64
CA GLY A 96 24.71 -5.79 11.49
C GLY A 96 25.10 -4.77 12.57
N LEU A 97 24.13 -4.03 13.08
CA LEU A 97 24.28 -3.11 14.22
C LEU A 97 24.15 -3.80 15.59
N GLY A 98 23.96 -5.13 15.63
CA GLY A 98 23.81 -5.90 16.87
C GLY A 98 22.41 -5.88 17.48
N TYR A 99 21.41 -5.34 16.77
CA TYR A 99 20.02 -5.36 17.22
C TYR A 99 19.31 -6.66 16.83
N LYS A 100 18.53 -7.19 17.78
CA LYS A 100 17.62 -8.30 17.53
C LYS A 100 16.20 -7.75 17.33
N VAL A 101 15.73 -7.79 16.09
CA VAL A 101 14.33 -7.47 15.78
C VAL A 101 13.46 -8.69 16.08
N GLU A 102 12.45 -8.53 16.94
CA GLU A 102 11.53 -9.63 17.28
C GLU A 102 10.21 -9.56 16.52
N LYS A 103 9.78 -8.34 16.17
CA LYS A 103 8.43 -8.09 15.63
C LYS A 103 8.46 -7.07 14.51
N ILE A 104 7.65 -7.32 13.49
CA ILE A 104 7.38 -6.40 12.38
C ILE A 104 5.91 -5.99 12.46
N VAL A 105 5.66 -4.69 12.43
CA VAL A 105 4.31 -4.11 12.42
C VAL A 105 4.08 -3.45 11.06
N LEU A 106 3.00 -3.82 10.38
CA LEU A 106 2.61 -3.19 9.12
C LEU A 106 1.64 -2.04 9.40
N ILE A 107 1.99 -0.84 8.95
CA ILE A 107 1.19 0.37 9.12
C ILE A 107 0.70 0.91 7.77
N GLY A 108 -0.40 1.68 7.80
CA GLY A 108 -0.98 2.32 6.62
C GLY A 108 -2.01 1.48 5.87
N GLY A 109 -2.68 2.10 4.89
CA GLY A 109 -3.84 1.50 4.20
C GLY A 109 -3.55 0.19 3.48
N PHE A 110 -2.34 0.01 2.92
CA PHE A 110 -1.96 -1.25 2.27
C PHE A 110 -1.55 -2.34 3.26
N GLY A 111 -1.08 -1.98 4.46
CA GLY A 111 -0.80 -2.91 5.56
C GLY A 111 -2.03 -3.70 6.02
N ARG A 112 -3.23 -3.31 5.56
CA ARG A 112 -4.50 -4.01 5.78
C ARG A 112 -4.81 -5.09 4.74
N SER A 113 -4.08 -5.13 3.63
CA SER A 113 -4.33 -6.10 2.55
C SER A 113 -4.00 -7.50 3.04
N ARG A 114 -4.97 -8.41 2.98
CA ARG A 114 -4.75 -9.79 3.42
C ARG A 114 -3.73 -10.51 2.54
N PHE A 115 -3.76 -10.27 1.23
CA PHE A 115 -2.77 -10.78 0.29
C PHE A 115 -1.33 -10.38 0.69
N LEU A 116 -1.10 -9.11 1.05
CA LEU A 116 0.19 -8.65 1.57
C LEU A 116 0.56 -9.34 2.89
N ILE A 117 -0.38 -9.41 3.84
CA ILE A 117 -0.13 -10.00 5.16
C ILE A 117 0.27 -11.47 5.04
N ASP A 118 -0.47 -12.26 4.26
CA ASP A 118 -0.23 -13.69 4.13
C ASP A 118 1.10 -13.95 3.39
N PHE A 119 1.39 -13.19 2.33
CA PHE A 119 2.69 -13.24 1.65
C PHE A 119 3.85 -12.91 2.59
N LEU A 120 3.75 -11.83 3.37
CA LEU A 120 4.82 -11.42 4.28
C LEU A 120 4.99 -12.39 5.46
N LYS A 121 3.91 -12.97 5.98
CA LYS A 121 4.01 -14.02 7.01
C LYS A 121 4.84 -15.19 6.54
N GLU A 122 4.58 -15.68 5.32
CA GLU A 122 5.33 -16.78 4.75
C GLU A 122 6.81 -16.43 4.55
N ARG A 123 7.10 -15.28 3.93
CA ARG A 123 8.47 -14.85 3.64
C ARG A 123 9.28 -14.53 4.89
N VAL A 124 8.66 -13.90 5.89
CA VAL A 124 9.31 -13.63 7.19
C VAL A 124 9.58 -14.92 7.96
N ALA A 125 8.65 -15.88 7.94
CA ALA A 125 8.87 -17.19 8.56
C ALA A 125 10.07 -17.93 7.95
N LYS A 126 10.17 -17.93 6.61
CA LYS A 126 11.33 -18.48 5.89
C LYS A 126 12.64 -17.79 6.29
N TYR A 127 12.67 -16.45 6.27
CA TYR A 127 13.85 -15.68 6.70
C TYR A 127 14.24 -15.97 8.15
N SER A 128 13.26 -16.11 9.05
CA SER A 128 13.49 -16.38 10.46
C SER A 128 14.12 -17.75 10.69
N GLN A 129 13.69 -18.77 9.94
CA GLN A 129 14.29 -20.12 9.97
C GLN A 129 15.73 -20.11 9.47
N GLU A 130 16.02 -19.39 8.37
CA GLU A 130 17.37 -19.31 7.78
C GLU A 130 18.35 -18.52 8.67
N GLY A 131 17.87 -17.47 9.34
CA GLY A 131 18.69 -16.54 10.11
C GLY A 131 18.81 -16.83 11.61
N GLY A 132 18.14 -17.87 12.12
CA GLY A 132 18.20 -18.27 13.53
C GLY A 132 17.63 -17.26 14.55
N SER A 133 16.97 -16.18 14.09
CA SER A 133 16.34 -15.17 14.95
C SER A 133 14.83 -15.21 14.73
N PRO A 134 14.01 -15.48 15.78
CA PRO A 134 12.57 -15.47 15.67
C PRO A 134 12.09 -14.04 15.39
N VAL A 135 11.56 -13.81 14.19
CA VAL A 135 10.90 -12.56 13.80
C VAL A 135 9.45 -12.87 13.47
N ALA A 136 8.51 -12.21 14.13
CA ALA A 136 7.09 -12.40 13.88
C ALA A 136 6.49 -11.17 13.18
N LEU A 137 5.70 -11.41 12.13
CA LEU A 137 4.80 -10.37 11.62
C LEU A 137 3.61 -10.27 12.58
N LEU A 138 3.41 -9.10 13.19
CA LEU A 138 2.22 -8.81 13.97
C LEU A 138 1.12 -8.28 13.04
N PRO A 139 0.09 -9.07 12.71
CA PRO A 139 -1.10 -8.50 12.12
C PRO A 139 -1.76 -7.59 13.16
N LEU A 140 -1.95 -6.31 12.84
CA LEU A 140 -2.75 -5.42 13.68
C LEU A 140 -4.19 -5.95 13.70
N GLU A 141 -4.72 -6.25 14.89
CA GLU A 141 -6.12 -6.61 15.04
C GLU A 141 -7.01 -5.46 14.55
N GLU A 142 -8.23 -5.79 14.13
CA GLU A 142 -9.20 -4.84 13.58
C GLU A 142 -9.46 -3.64 14.51
N SER A 143 -9.38 -3.85 15.82
CA SER A 143 -9.50 -2.86 16.89
C SER A 143 -8.25 -1.97 17.08
N THR A 144 -7.07 -2.39 16.62
CA THR A 144 -5.77 -1.69 16.73
C THR A 144 -5.28 -1.14 15.39
N ARG A 145 -6.06 -1.31 14.31
CA ARG A 145 -5.84 -0.67 13.01
C ARG A 145 -6.16 0.82 13.12
N ILE A 146 -5.30 1.57 13.80
CA ILE A 146 -5.44 3.01 13.93
C ILE A 146 -4.97 3.60 12.59
N PRO A 147 -5.83 4.13 11.71
CA PRO A 147 -5.39 4.85 10.50
C PRO A 147 -4.48 6.05 10.85
N ASP A 148 -4.54 6.48 12.10
CA ASP A 148 -3.87 7.61 12.70
C ASP A 148 -2.63 7.21 13.54
N ILE A 149 -2.00 6.03 13.34
CA ILE A 149 -0.80 5.64 14.14
C ILE A 149 0.27 6.73 14.09
N VAL A 150 0.50 7.29 12.90
CA VAL A 150 1.51 8.32 12.69
C VAL A 150 1.12 9.64 13.37
N SER A 151 -0.12 10.11 13.19
CA SER A 151 -0.61 11.35 13.81
C SER A 151 -0.71 11.21 15.33
N SER A 152 -1.18 10.06 15.83
CA SER A 152 -1.19 9.72 17.26
C SER A 152 0.23 9.71 17.85
N GLY A 153 1.19 9.11 17.14
CA GLY A 153 2.59 9.13 17.52
C GLY A 153 3.17 10.55 17.57
N ALA A 154 2.80 11.40 16.61
CA ALA A 154 3.22 12.81 16.59
C ALA A 154 2.64 13.60 17.78
N VAL A 155 1.37 13.36 18.15
CA VAL A 155 0.76 13.97 19.35
C VAL A 155 1.47 13.51 20.61
N LEU A 156 1.72 12.20 20.76
CA LEU A 156 2.46 11.66 21.90
C LEU A 156 3.87 12.24 21.99
N LEU A 157 4.55 12.39 20.85
CA LEU A 157 5.87 13.02 20.79
C LEU A 157 5.80 14.47 21.28
N ALA A 158 4.81 15.25 20.83
CA ALA A 158 4.61 16.63 21.26
C ALA A 158 4.30 16.73 22.76
N MET A 159 3.54 15.79 23.32
CA MET A 159 3.22 15.74 24.75
C MET A 159 4.41 15.36 25.63
N ASN A 160 5.36 14.57 25.11
CA ASN A 160 6.57 14.15 25.82
C ASN A 160 7.75 15.12 25.67
N GLN A 161 7.59 16.20 24.92
CA GLN A 161 8.62 17.24 24.85
C GLN A 161 8.57 18.10 26.12
N PRO A 162 9.72 18.36 26.77
CA PRO A 162 9.76 19.34 27.86
C PRO A 162 9.28 20.70 27.34
N PRO A 163 8.58 21.51 28.16
CA PRO A 163 8.10 22.82 27.74
C PRO A 163 9.28 23.62 27.20
N VAL A 164 9.15 24.11 25.97
CA VAL A 164 10.13 25.00 25.34
C VAL A 164 10.35 26.16 26.29
N THR A 165 11.50 26.20 26.95
CA THR A 165 11.91 27.33 27.78
C THR A 165 12.03 28.53 26.86
N LYS A 166 11.02 29.41 26.88
CA LYS A 166 11.15 30.73 26.29
C LYS A 166 12.36 31.39 26.96
N ALA A 167 13.44 31.55 26.21
CA ALA A 167 14.59 32.30 26.65
C ALA A 167 14.11 33.69 27.09
N LYS A 168 14.26 33.99 28.39
CA LYS A 168 14.13 35.35 28.92
C LYS A 168 15.26 36.20 28.32
N GLY A 169 14.98 36.78 27.17
CA GLY A 169 15.79 37.82 26.54
C GLY A 169 14.92 39.05 26.32
N ALA A 170 14.57 39.74 27.41
CA ALA A 170 14.16 41.14 27.35
C ALA A 170 15.11 41.88 28.29
N SER A 171 16.20 42.38 27.71
CA SER A 171 17.10 43.29 28.38
C SER A 171 16.33 44.54 28.79
N SER A 172 16.50 44.92 30.05
CA SER A 172 16.24 46.27 30.55
C SER A 172 16.76 47.33 29.58
N PHE A 173 15.87 48.18 29.09
CA PHE A 173 16.22 49.52 28.63
C PHE A 173 15.71 50.48 29.70
N ASP A 174 16.58 50.76 30.67
CA ASP A 174 16.57 52.02 31.41
C ASP A 174 17.62 52.91 30.72
N GLN A 175 17.15 53.97 30.06
CA GLN A 175 17.73 55.32 30.02
C GLN A 175 16.87 56.23 29.14
#